data_AF-A0ABD3PM24-F1
#
_entry.id   AF-A0ABD3PM24-F1
#
_cell.length_a   1.000
_cell.length_b   1.000
_cell.length_c   1.000
_cell.angle_alpha   90.00
_cell.angle_beta   90.00
_cell.angle_gamma   90.00
#
_symmetry.space_group_name_H-M   'P 1'
#
loop_
_entity.id
_entity.type
_entity.pdbx_description
1 polymer ?
#
loop_
_entity_poly.entity_id
_entity_poly.type
_entity_poly.pdbx_seq_one_letter_code
_entity_poly.pdbx_strand_id
1 'polypeptide(L)'
;MLSPMDHLGPCLTNPIRTSVISGSIFTALDTLMSGRPLSFRVWGFYCGSLYAYNIVQCPMEVIHGRQSSLHNVVSGGLLGYIGVSRGMLSVPFVDPRFVYSVRHPGLVGALVYGGIGGALATIGGKPM
;
A
#
# COMPACT_ATOMS: atom_id res chain seq x y z
N MET A 1 -11.26 -28.11 0.15
CA MET A 1 -9.96 -27.41 0.15
C MET A 1 -9.73 -26.95 -1.28
N LEU A 2 -9.67 -25.64 -1.51
CA LEU A 2 -9.27 -25.10 -2.81
C LEU A 2 -7.78 -25.38 -3.01
N SER A 3 -7.38 -25.78 -4.22
CA SER A 3 -5.97 -25.99 -4.52
C SER A 3 -5.25 -24.64 -4.42
N PRO A 4 -4.05 -24.56 -3.82
CA PRO A 4 -3.31 -23.29 -3.68
C PRO A 4 -3.07 -22.58 -5.02
N MET A 5 -3.09 -23.33 -6.14
CA MET A 5 -2.96 -22.76 -7.49
C MET A 5 -4.23 -22.03 -7.97
N ASP A 6 -5.42 -22.42 -7.53
CA ASP A 6 -6.69 -21.80 -7.95
C ASP A 6 -6.84 -20.39 -7.35
N HIS A 7 -6.22 -20.14 -6.20
CA HIS A 7 -6.27 -18.86 -5.50
C HIS A 7 -5.23 -17.85 -6.04
N LEU A 8 -4.08 -18.33 -6.53
CA LEU A 8 -2.96 -17.47 -6.91
C LEU A 8 -3.24 -16.64 -8.18
N GLY A 9 -3.87 -17.25 -9.19
CA GLY A 9 -4.17 -16.58 -10.46
C GLY A 9 -5.04 -15.32 -10.29
N PRO A 10 -6.22 -15.44 -9.64
CA PRO A 10 -7.07 -14.28 -9.35
C PRO A 10 -6.38 -13.28 -8.42
N CYS A 11 -5.58 -13.74 -7.45
CA CYS A 11 -4.91 -12.85 -6.50
C CYS A 11 -3.85 -11.95 -7.18
N LEU A 12 -3.18 -12.44 -8.23
CA LEU A 12 -2.21 -11.66 -9.00
C LEU A 12 -2.87 -10.76 -10.06
N THR A 13 -3.98 -11.20 -10.66
CA THR A 13 -4.57 -10.49 -11.81
C THR A 13 -5.63 -9.46 -11.40
N ASN A 14 -6.46 -9.75 -10.40
CA ASN A 14 -7.52 -8.84 -9.94
C ASN A 14 -6.98 -7.46 -9.49
N PRO A 15 -5.82 -7.35 -8.82
CA PRO A 15 -5.31 -6.05 -8.39
C PRO A 15 -4.82 -5.16 -9.52
N ILE A 16 -4.57 -5.69 -10.72
CA ILE A 16 -4.03 -4.91 -11.84
C ILE A 16 -4.99 -3.76 -12.16
N ARG A 17 -6.28 -4.07 -12.32
CA ARG A 17 -7.30 -3.07 -12.69
C ARG A 17 -7.46 -2.02 -11.59
N THR A 18 -7.58 -2.44 -10.34
CA THR A 18 -7.76 -1.51 -9.21
C THR A 18 -6.53 -0.64 -9.02
N SER A 19 -5.32 -1.20 -9.15
CA SER A 19 -4.07 -0.45 -9.01
C SER A 19 -3.89 0.60 -10.11
N VAL A 20 -4.27 0.30 -11.36
CA VAL A 20 -4.22 1.26 -12.46
C VAL A 20 -5.21 2.41 -12.24
N ILE A 21 -6.46 2.10 -11.86
CA ILE A 21 -7.50 3.12 -11.63
C ILE A 21 -7.11 4.00 -10.45
N SER A 22 -6.84 3.41 -9.28
CA SER A 22 -6.49 4.15 -8.07
C SER A 22 -5.15 4.87 -8.22
N GLY A 23 -4.16 4.28 -8.89
CA GLY A 23 -2.88 4.93 -9.16
C GLY A 23 -3.04 6.16 -10.05
N SER A 24 -3.94 6.10 -11.04
CA SER A 24 -4.30 7.26 -11.87
C SER A 24 -4.96 8.37 -11.05
N ILE A 25 -5.87 8.02 -10.14
CA ILE A 25 -6.53 8.98 -9.24
C ILE A 25 -5.49 9.65 -8.33
N PHE A 26 -4.60 8.89 -7.68
CA PHE A 26 -3.57 9.47 -6.81
C PHE A 26 -2.57 10.33 -7.57
N THR A 27 -2.23 9.95 -8.80
CA THR A 27 -1.40 10.80 -9.67
C THR A 27 -2.10 12.12 -9.98
N ALA A 28 -3.38 12.07 -10.34
CA ALA A 28 -4.16 13.29 -10.62
C ALA A 28 -4.20 14.19 -9.38
N LEU A 29 -4.51 13.63 -8.20
CA LEU A 29 -4.52 14.38 -6.94
C LEU A 29 -3.16 14.99 -6.62
N ASP A 30 -2.06 14.25 -6.77
CA ASP A 30 -0.71 14.78 -6.54
C ASP A 30 -0.38 15.93 -7.50
N THR A 31 -0.71 15.79 -8.79
CA THR A 31 -0.48 16.88 -9.77
C THR A 31 -1.31 18.12 -9.45
N LEU A 32 -2.56 17.94 -9.03
CA LEU A 32 -3.46 19.04 -8.67
C LEU A 32 -3.01 19.75 -7.39
N MET A 33 -2.60 19.00 -6.38
CA MET A 33 -2.22 19.54 -5.07
C MET A 33 -0.81 20.13 -5.07
N SER A 34 0.13 19.49 -5.78
CA SER A 34 1.54 19.91 -5.82
C SER A 34 1.82 20.94 -6.91
N GLY A 35 0.88 21.18 -7.84
CA GLY A 35 1.08 22.05 -9.01
C GLY A 35 2.14 21.54 -9.99
N ARG A 36 2.51 20.25 -9.89
CA ARG A 36 3.55 19.61 -10.72
C ARG A 36 2.93 19.04 -12.00
N PRO A 37 3.68 19.02 -13.12
CA PRO A 37 3.18 18.41 -14.35
C PRO A 37 2.97 16.89 -14.19
N LEU A 38 2.06 16.34 -15.00
CA LEU A 38 1.84 14.90 -15.08
C LEU A 38 3.14 14.18 -15.43
N SER A 39 3.51 13.20 -14.59
CA SER A 39 4.72 12.41 -14.75
C SER A 39 4.38 10.92 -14.79
N PHE A 40 4.72 10.26 -15.90
CA PHE A 40 4.58 8.81 -16.03
C PHE A 40 5.37 8.05 -14.97
N ARG A 41 6.46 8.63 -14.45
CA ARG A 41 7.24 8.04 -13.36
C ARG A 41 6.45 8.01 -12.05
N VAL A 42 5.78 9.11 -11.71
CA VAL A 42 4.93 9.20 -10.51
C VAL A 42 3.73 8.29 -10.65
N TRP A 43 3.11 8.27 -11.83
CA TRP A 43 2.02 7.34 -12.12
C TRP A 43 2.42 5.88 -11.99
N GLY A 44 3.54 5.47 -12.60
CA GLY A 44 4.06 4.12 -12.48
C GLY A 44 4.41 3.74 -11.04
N PHE A 45 4.88 4.71 -10.24
CA PHE A 45 5.12 4.48 -8.82
C PHE A 45 3.82 4.23 -8.04
N TYR A 46 2.77 5.03 -8.25
CA TYR A 46 1.47 4.81 -7.58
C TYR A 46 0.82 3.49 -8.02
N CYS A 47 0.78 3.20 -9.31
CA CYS A 47 0.25 1.93 -9.82
C CYS A 47 1.05 0.73 -9.29
N GLY A 48 2.39 0.81 -9.34
CA GLY A 48 3.27 -0.26 -8.89
C GLY A 48 3.23 -0.49 -7.38
N SER A 49 3.15 0.57 -6.58
CA SER A 49 3.04 0.46 -5.12
C SER A 49 1.69 -0.12 -4.68
N LEU A 50 0.58 0.29 -5.32
CA LEU A 50 -0.73 -0.30 -5.07
C LEU A 50 -0.79 -1.77 -5.52
N TYR A 51 -0.15 -2.11 -6.63
CA TYR A 51 -0.06 -3.50 -7.05
C TYR A 51 0.76 -4.32 -6.04
N ALA A 52 1.94 -3.81 -5.65
CA ALA A 52 2.80 -4.41 -4.63
C ALA A 52 2.06 -4.63 -3.30
N TYR A 53 1.24 -3.66 -2.87
CA TYR A 53 0.41 -3.77 -1.66
C TYR A 53 -0.48 -5.01 -1.67
N ASN A 54 -1.16 -5.24 -2.80
CA ASN A 54 -2.11 -6.32 -2.96
C ASN A 54 -1.41 -7.67 -3.11
N ILE A 55 -0.37 -7.76 -3.94
CA ILE A 55 0.32 -9.04 -4.17
C ILE A 55 1.04 -9.57 -2.93
N VAL A 56 1.52 -8.68 -2.04
CA VAL A 56 2.19 -9.10 -0.79
C VAL A 56 1.19 -9.78 0.16
N GLN A 57 -0.11 -9.48 0.05
CA GLN A 57 -1.15 -10.16 0.84
C GLN A 57 -1.36 -11.60 0.40
N CYS A 58 -1.29 -11.87 -0.90
CA CYS A 58 -1.56 -13.19 -1.48
C CYS A 58 -0.83 -14.36 -0.79
N PRO A 59 0.52 -14.35 -0.65
CA PRO A 59 1.22 -15.45 0.01
C PRO A 59 0.81 -15.58 1.49
N MET A 60 0.50 -14.48 2.16
CA MET A 60 0.05 -14.53 3.55
C MET A 60 -1.34 -15.17 3.67
N GLU A 61 -2.26 -14.83 2.77
CA GLU A 61 -3.61 -15.44 2.74
C GLU A 61 -3.52 -16.93 2.39
N VAL A 62 -2.63 -17.33 1.47
CA VAL A 62 -2.40 -18.75 1.12
C VAL A 62 -1.80 -19.54 2.28
N ILE A 63 -0.78 -19.02 2.96
CA ILE A 63 -0.13 -19.69 4.09
C ILE A 63 -1.10 -19.86 5.26
N HIS A 64 -1.90 -18.84 5.56
CA HIS A 64 -2.83 -18.87 6.70
C HIS A 64 -4.19 -19.51 6.35
N GLY A 65 -4.50 -19.73 5.06
CA GLY A 65 -5.78 -20.25 4.60
C GLY A 65 -6.98 -19.34 4.90
N ARG A 66 -6.74 -18.07 5.24
CA ARG A 66 -7.79 -17.09 5.58
C ARG A 66 -7.38 -15.68 5.17
N GLN A 67 -8.37 -14.86 4.83
CA GLN A 67 -8.18 -13.42 4.69
C GLN A 67 -8.11 -12.79 6.08
N SER A 68 -7.17 -11.87 6.31
CA SER A 68 -7.07 -11.13 7.57
C SER A 68 -6.73 -9.66 7.34
N SER A 69 -7.30 -8.78 8.16
CA SER A 69 -6.92 -7.37 8.19
C SER A 69 -5.47 -7.19 8.65
N LEU A 70 -4.89 -8.14 9.40
CA LEU A 70 -3.47 -8.13 9.77
C LEU A 70 -2.56 -8.25 8.54
N HIS A 71 -2.98 -8.97 7.50
CA HIS A 71 -2.23 -9.00 6.23
C HIS A 71 -2.17 -7.62 5.58
N ASN A 72 -3.22 -6.80 5.76
CA ASN A 72 -3.25 -5.42 5.27
C ASN A 72 -2.38 -4.51 6.13
N VAL A 73 -2.34 -4.74 7.45
CA VAL A 73 -1.40 -4.04 8.35
C VAL A 73 0.04 -4.31 7.94
N VAL A 74 0.40 -5.57 7.71
CA VAL A 74 1.77 -5.95 7.33
C VAL A 74 2.13 -5.40 5.95
N SER A 75 1.28 -5.58 4.94
CA SER A 75 1.53 -5.05 3.59
C SER A 75 1.61 -3.52 3.56
N GLY A 76 0.69 -2.84 4.25
CA GLY A 76 0.69 -1.39 4.37
C GLY A 76 1.92 -0.90 5.12
N GLY A 77 2.31 -1.60 6.18
CA GLY A 77 3.50 -1.28 6.97
C GLY A 77 4.80 -1.47 6.18
N LEU A 78 4.94 -2.54 5.40
CA LEU A 78 6.12 -2.75 4.55
C LEU A 78 6.26 -1.65 3.48
N LEU A 79 5.16 -1.29 2.82
CA LEU A 79 5.18 -0.21 1.83
C LEU A 79 5.45 1.14 2.46
N GLY A 80 4.83 1.44 3.61
CA GLY A 80 5.09 2.65 4.38
C GLY A 80 6.54 2.74 4.80
N TYR A 81 7.11 1.64 5.30
CA TYR A 81 8.52 1.57 5.68
C TYR A 81 9.43 1.91 4.51
N ILE A 82 9.26 1.23 3.38
CA ILE A 82 10.12 1.40 2.20
C ILE A 82 9.94 2.80 1.60
N GLY A 83 8.69 3.24 1.42
CA GLY A 83 8.38 4.51 0.78
C GLY A 83 8.86 5.70 1.60
N VAL A 84 8.64 5.69 2.92
CA VAL A 84 9.11 6.77 3.80
C VAL A 84 10.63 6.73 3.95
N SER A 85 11.24 5.54 4.09
CA SER A 85 12.72 5.44 4.16
C SER A 85 13.43 5.97 2.92
N ARG A 86 12.77 5.93 1.76
CA ARG A 86 13.32 6.40 0.48
C ARG A 86 12.90 7.83 0.12
N GLY A 87 12.18 8.53 1.00
CA GLY A 87 11.68 9.88 0.70
C GLY A 87 10.61 9.92 -0.39
N MET A 88 10.00 8.77 -0.70
CA MET A 88 9.00 8.64 -1.79
C MET A 88 7.56 8.80 -1.29
N LEU A 89 7.33 8.57 0.00
CA LEU A 89 6.04 8.76 0.67
C LEU A 89 6.20 9.72 1.85
N SER A 90 5.23 10.62 2.03
CA SER A 90 5.11 11.47 3.21
C SER A 90 4.10 10.87 4.19
N VAL A 91 4.38 10.98 5.48
CA VAL A 91 3.43 10.54 6.51
C VAL A 91 2.30 11.58 6.59
N PRO A 92 1.02 11.18 6.41
CA PRO A 92 -0.09 12.13 6.45
C PRO A 92 -0.25 12.70 7.87
N PHE A 93 -0.74 13.94 7.95
CA PHE A 93 -1.04 14.66 9.20
C PHE A 93 0.17 14.95 10.11
N VAL A 94 1.40 14.78 9.61
CA VAL A 94 2.64 15.08 10.35
C VAL A 94 3.53 15.97 9.48
N ASP A 95 4.24 16.92 10.11
CA ASP A 95 5.23 17.74 9.40
C ASP A 95 6.36 16.84 8.86
N PRO A 96 6.65 16.87 7.54
CA PRO A 96 7.74 16.11 6.96
C PRO A 96 9.09 16.35 7.65
N ARG A 97 9.37 17.58 8.11
CA ARG A 97 10.62 17.93 8.81
C ARG A 97 10.79 17.15 10.10
N PHE A 98 9.70 16.90 10.81
CA PHE A 98 9.71 16.07 12.02
C PHE A 98 9.90 14.59 11.67
N VAL A 99 9.21 14.10 10.63
CA VAL A 99 9.32 12.69 10.22
C VAL A 99 10.75 12.37 9.78
N TYR A 100 11.40 13.24 9.02
CA TYR A 100 12.76 13.01 8.54
C TYR A 100 13.85 13.40 9.54
N SER A 101 13.51 13.99 10.70
CA SER A 101 14.47 14.26 11.77
C SER A 101 14.63 13.09 12.74
N VAL A 102 13.68 12.13 12.75
CA VAL A 102 13.81 10.92 13.59
C VAL A 102 14.85 9.95 13.01
N ARG A 103 15.49 9.17 13.89
CA ARG A 103 16.55 8.20 13.51
C ARG A 103 16.07 7.14 12.50
N HIS A 104 14.79 6.77 12.57
CA HIS A 104 14.20 5.69 11.76
C HIS A 104 12.85 6.12 11.16
N PRO A 105 12.84 7.00 10.14
CA PRO A 105 11.61 7.51 9.53
C PRO A 105 10.75 6.40 8.92
N GLY A 106 11.38 5.33 8.42
CA GLY A 106 10.69 4.15 7.93
C GLY A 106 9.76 3.50 8.95
N LEU A 107 10.14 3.43 10.24
CA LEU A 107 9.28 2.84 11.27
C LEU A 107 8.01 3.66 11.48
N VAL A 108 8.11 4.99 11.41
CA VAL A 108 6.95 5.89 11.45
C VAL A 108 6.03 5.61 10.26
N GLY A 109 6.61 5.50 9.06
CA GLY A 109 5.87 5.08 7.87
C GLY A 109 5.19 3.73 8.03
N ALA A 110 5.89 2.74 8.58
CA ALA A 110 5.35 1.40 8.79
C ALA A 110 4.12 1.41 9.70
N LEU A 111 4.19 2.15 10.81
CA LEU A 111 3.10 2.25 11.77
C LEU A 111 1.89 2.97 11.17
N VAL A 112 2.11 4.11 10.50
CA VAL A 112 1.00 4.90 9.95
C VAL A 112 0.32 4.19 8.78
N TYR A 113 1.09 3.73 7.79
CA TYR A 113 0.51 3.05 6.64
C TYR A 113 -0.02 1.65 6.96
N GLY A 114 0.61 0.94 7.91
CA GLY A 114 0.06 -0.30 8.45
C GLY A 114 -1.25 -0.08 9.19
N GLY A 115 -1.33 0.97 10.02
CA GLY A 115 -2.56 1.36 10.70
C GLY A 115 -3.69 1.73 9.73
N ILE A 116 -3.40 2.55 8.72
CA ILE A 116 -4.37 2.89 7.66
C ILE A 116 -4.83 1.65 6.91
N GLY A 117 -3.90 0.78 6.49
CA GLY A 117 -4.22 -0.47 5.79
C GLY A 117 -5.11 -1.40 6.62
N GLY A 118 -4.78 -1.58 7.91
CA GLY A 118 -5.58 -2.38 8.84
C GLY A 118 -6.96 -1.80 9.09
N ALA A 119 -7.06 -0.49 9.31
CA ALA A 119 -8.33 0.19 9.54
C ALA A 119 -9.24 0.07 8.32
N LEU A 120 -8.73 0.35 7.11
CA LEU A 120 -9.49 0.24 5.87
C LEU A 120 -9.92 -1.21 5.60
N ALA A 121 -9.06 -2.19 5.87
CA ALA A 121 -9.41 -3.60 5.71
C ALA A 121 -10.51 -4.03 6.68
N THR A 122 -10.45 -3.57 7.93
CA THR A 122 -11.45 -3.86 8.96
C THR A 122 -12.80 -3.21 8.61
N ILE A 123 -12.79 -1.95 8.16
CA ILE A 123 -14.00 -1.26 7.66
C ILE A 123 -14.57 -1.97 6.43
N GLY A 124 -13.71 -2.50 5.57
CA GLY A 124 -14.09 -3.33 4.43
C GLY A 124 -14.58 -4.74 4.78
N GLY A 125 -14.67 -5.08 6.07
CA GLY A 125 -15.21 -6.36 6.55
C GLY A 125 -14.20 -7.51 6.62
N LYS A 126 -12.90 -7.29 6.43
CA LYS A 126 -11.89 -8.34 6.66
C LYS A 126 -11.80 -8.63 8.16
N PRO A 127 -11.88 -9.91 8.57
CA PRO A 127 -11.74 -10.29 9.97
C PRO A 127 -10.30 -10.05 10.45
N MET A 128 -10.12 -9.87 11.76
CA MET A 128 -8.80 -9.78 12.40
C MET A 128 -8.11 -11.15 12.47
#